data_AF-A0A7C7SZI9-F1
#
_entry.id   AF-A0A7C7SZI9-F1
#
_cell.length_a   1.000
_cell.length_b   1.000
_cell.length_c   1.000
_cell.angle_alpha   90.00
_cell.angle_beta   90.00
_cell.angle_gamma   90.00
#
_symmetry.space_group_name_H-M   'P 1'
#
loop_
_entity.id
_entity.type
_entity.pdbx_description
1 polymer ?
#
loop_
_entity_poly.entity_id
_entity_poly.type
_entity_poly.pdbx_seq_one_letter_code
_entity_poly.pdbx_strand_id
1 'polypeptide(L)' 'MPQILVPLANGFEEIEAISIIDICRRGGLDVIVAGVDGKTAMGAHNIPIIT' A
#
# COMPACT_ATOMS: atom_id res chain seq x y z
N MET A 1 5.57 16.72 -9.41
CA MET A 1 4.33 15.95 -9.20
C MET A 1 4.21 15.66 -7.71
N PRO A 2 3.03 15.74 -7.10
CA PRO A 2 2.85 15.38 -5.70
C PRO A 2 3.15 13.88 -5.50
N GLN A 3 3.87 13.55 -4.43
CA GLN A 3 4.19 12.18 -4.03
C GLN A 3 3.43 11.80 -2.78
N ILE A 4 2.94 10.55 -2.75
CA ILE A 4 2.28 9.93 -1.60
C ILE A 4 3.08 8.68 -1.21
N LEU A 5 3.44 8.59 0.07
CA LEU A 5 4.00 7.39 0.66
C LEU A 5 2.89 6.62 1.40
N VAL A 6 2.73 5.35 1.07
CA VAL A 6 1.82 4.42 1.76
C VAL A 6 2.65 3.32 2.43
N PRO A 7 2.97 3.45 3.73
CA PRO A 7 3.67 2.40 4.46
C PRO A 7 2.71 1.26 4.80
N LEU A 8 3.08 0.01 4.49
CA LEU A 8 2.33 -1.20 4.85
C LEU A 8 3.12 -2.00 5.89
N ALA A 9 2.53 -2.15 7.07
CA ALA A 9 3.02 -3.07 8.10
C ALA A 9 2.20 -4.36 8.08
N ASN A 10 2.73 -5.43 8.68
CA ASN A 10 1.96 -6.66 8.84
C ASN A 10 0.66 -6.42 9.64
N GLY A 11 -0.43 -7.05 9.21
CA GLY A 11 -1.76 -6.88 9.80
C GLY A 11 -2.55 -5.68 9.28
N PHE A 12 -2.14 -5.06 8.17
CA PHE A 12 -2.92 -3.99 7.53
C PHE A 12 -4.24 -4.51 6.93
N GLU A 13 -5.25 -3.64 6.85
CA GLU A 13 -6.53 -3.91 6.18
C GLU A 13 -6.38 -3.73 4.66
N GLU A 14 -6.55 -4.80 3.90
CA GLU A 14 -6.15 -4.84 2.50
C GLU A 14 -7.02 -3.95 1.62
N ILE A 15 -8.34 -3.97 1.83
CA ILE A 15 -9.27 -3.16 1.03
C ILE A 15 -9.00 -1.68 1.26
N GLU A 16 -8.77 -1.26 2.50
CA GLU A 16 -8.54 0.13 2.86
C GLU A 16 -7.23 0.67 2.26
N ALA A 17 -6.16 -0.13 2.34
CA ALA A 17 -4.87 0.24 1.79
C ALA A 17 -4.87 0.26 0.25
N ILE A 18 -5.38 -0.79 -0.40
CA ILE A 18 -5.33 -0.90 -1.86
C ILE A 18 -6.25 0.12 -2.53
N SER A 19 -7.41 0.43 -1.92
CA SER A 19 -8.36 1.40 -2.49
C SER A 19 -7.75 2.79 -2.62
N ILE A 20 -7.07 3.30 -1.58
CA ILE A 20 -6.44 4.62 -1.65
C ILE A 20 -5.27 4.64 -2.64
N ILE A 21 -4.49 3.55 -2.71
CA ILE A 21 -3.38 3.42 -3.65
C ILE A 21 -3.90 3.49 -5.10
N ASP A 22 -4.95 2.74 -5.43
CA ASP A 22 -5.54 2.72 -6.76
C ASP A 22 -6.14 4.08 -7.14
N ILE A 23 -6.95 4.68 -6.26
CA ILE A 23 -7.59 5.98 -6.50
C ILE A 23 -6.54 7.08 -6.74
N CYS A 24 -5.50 7.16 -5.90
CA CYS A 24 -4.46 8.17 -6.04
C CYS A 24 -3.64 7.99 -7.32
N ARG A 25 -3.31 6.74 -7.70
CA ARG A 25 -2.62 6.45 -8.97
C ARG A 25 -3.47 6.84 -10.18
N ARG A 26 -4.77 6.53 -10.17
CA ARG A 26 -5.70 6.97 -11.23
C ARG A 26 -5.88 8.48 -11.30
N GLY A 27 -5.67 9.17 -10.18
CA GLY A 27 -5.60 10.64 -10.10
C GLY A 27 -4.29 11.25 -10.65
N GLY A 28 -3.36 10.44 -11.14
CA GLY A 28 -2.08 10.91 -11.68
C GLY A 28 -1.05 11.28 -10.61
N LEU A 29 -1.23 10.83 -9.36
CA LEU A 29 -0.28 11.03 -8.28
C LEU A 29 0.79 9.94 -8.30
N ASP A 30 2.01 10.29 -7.91
CA ASP A 30 3.09 9.31 -7.75
C ASP A 30 2.95 8.65 -6.36
N VAL A 31 2.59 7.36 -6.35
CA VAL A 31 2.30 6.62 -5.11
C VAL A 31 3.37 5.55 -4.89
N ILE A 32 4.20 5.80 -3.88
CA ILE A 32 5.22 4.87 -3.37
C ILE A 32 4.59 4.02 -2.29
N VAL A 33 4.58 2.70 -2.48
CA VAL A 33 4.19 1.74 -1.45
C VAL A 33 5.49 1.22 -0.81
N ALA A 34 5.57 1.24 0.51
CA ALA A 34 6.77 0.81 1.22
C ALA A 34 6.39 -0.17 2.33
N GLY A 35 6.97 -1.36 2.32
CA GLY A 35 6.79 -2.29 3.42
C GLY A 35 7.62 -1.87 4.63
N VAL A 36 7.01 -1.87 5.80
CA VAL A 36 7.66 -1.52 7.07
C VAL A 36 8.64 -2.61 7.50
N ASP A 37 8.25 -3.87 7.35
CA ASP A 37 9.02 -5.03 7.82
C ASP A 37 9.87 -5.70 6.71
N GLY A 38 9.78 -5.22 5.47
CA GLY A 38 10.47 -5.80 4.32
C GLY A 38 9.76 -5.52 3.00
N LYS A 39 10.05 -6.31 1.96
CA LYS A 39 9.44 -6.17 0.62
C LYS A 39 8.04 -6.79 0.50
N THR A 40 7.63 -7.55 1.50
CA THR A 40 6.32 -8.21 1.52
C THR A 40 5.65 -7.88 2.84
N ALA A 41 4.45 -7.31 2.79
CA ALA A 41 3.59 -7.09 3.94
C ALA A 41 2.44 -8.11 3.91
N MET A 42 2.19 -8.79 5.03
CA MET A 42 1.06 -9.69 5.18
C MET A 42 -0.17 -8.90 5.67
N GLY A 43 -1.27 -8.93 4.93
CA GLY A 43 -2.53 -8.32 5.36
C GLY A 43 -3.24 -9.11 6.46
N ALA A 44 -4.19 -8.47 7.15
CA ALA A 44 -4.96 -9.07 8.25
C ALA A 44 -5.73 -10.33 7.85
N HIS A 45 -6.07 -10.47 6.56
CA HIS A 45 -6.80 -11.60 6.01
C HIS A 45 -5.89 -12.59 5.25
N ASN A 46 -4.59 -12.58 5.56
CA ASN A 46 -3.57 -13.46 4.99
C ASN A 46 -3.34 -13.26 3.48
N ILE A 47 -3.51 -12.03 2.98
CA ILE A 47 -3.20 -11.67 1.60
C ILE A 47 -1.82 -11.00 1.58
N PRO A 48 -0.79 -11.61 0.96
CA PRO A 48 0.52 -10.99 0.86
C PRO A 48 0.54 -9.92 -0.25
N ILE A 49 1.07 -8.74 0.08
CA ILE A 49 1.35 -7.68 -0.88
C ILE A 49 2.85 -7.46 -0.99
N ILE A 50 3.35 -7.46 -2.22
CA ILE A 50 4.72 -7.05 -2.53
C ILE A 50 4.71 -5.54 -2.67
N THR A 51 5.44 -4.87 -1.79
CA THR A 51 5.54 -3.40 -1.72
C THR A 51 6.64 -2.87 -2.60
#